data_AF-A0A914YHE3-F1
#
_entry.id   AF-A0A914YHE3-F1
#
_cell.length_a   1.000
_cell.length_b   1.000
_cell.length_c   1.000
_cell.angle_alpha   90.00
_cell.angle_beta   90.00
_cell.angle_gamma   90.00
#
_symmetry.space_group_name_H-M   'P 1'
#
loop_
_entity.id
_entity.type
_entity.pdbx_description
1 polymer ?
#
loop_
_entity_poly.entity_id
_entity_poly.type
_entity_poly.pdbx_seq_one_letter_code
_entity_poly.pdbx_strand_id
1 'polypeptide(L)'
;MSRLSEPYGSCTNDKPDGYLFDRNYSTEGCQRTRYQAQMVSNCQCYDPHFPPPKNSTETKPCTVKDNFDCWLQESNVTTSDNACTQPCNEGVYDVTVSSAKWPSGSIKTVGKCEEGMYGNTTCLGIFKQNGALVEVFYEKLNYETMEESASYTVGNK
;
A
#
# COMPACT_ATOMS: atom_id res chain seq x y z
N MET A 1 -6.32 -16.10 -0.35
CA MET A 1 -5.57 -17.23 0.23
C MET A 1 -5.75 -17.22 1.74
N SER A 2 -6.07 -18.37 2.33
CA SER A 2 -6.15 -18.57 3.77
C SER A 2 -5.18 -19.68 4.17
N ARG A 3 -4.27 -19.36 5.10
CA ARG A 3 -3.22 -20.24 5.60
C ARG A 3 -3.48 -20.59 7.06
N LEU A 4 -2.96 -21.73 7.50
CA LEU A 4 -2.99 -22.10 8.91
C LEU A 4 -1.80 -21.49 9.67
N SER A 5 -2.09 -20.87 10.82
CA SER A 5 -1.08 -20.39 11.76
C SER A 5 -0.40 -21.55 12.49
N GLU A 6 0.42 -21.24 13.49
CA GLU A 6 1.04 -22.26 14.33
C GLU A 6 -0.03 -23.22 14.89
N PRO A 7 0.24 -24.54 14.92
CA PRO A 7 1.51 -25.21 14.63
C PRO A 7 1.77 -25.58 13.16
N TYR A 8 0.86 -25.27 12.24
CA TYR A 8 0.92 -25.75 10.84
C TYR A 8 1.74 -24.84 9.92
N GLY A 9 1.80 -23.54 10.23
CA GLY A 9 2.57 -22.55 9.50
C GLY A 9 2.99 -21.38 10.39
N SER A 10 3.79 -20.47 9.86
CA SER A 10 4.33 -19.29 10.58
C SER A 10 3.60 -17.98 10.25
N CYS A 11 2.42 -18.06 9.62
CA CYS A 11 1.64 -16.85 9.30
C CYS A 11 1.10 -16.20 10.58
N THR A 12 0.89 -14.88 10.54
CA THR A 12 0.24 -14.12 11.63
C THR A 12 -0.62 -13.01 11.07
N ASN A 13 -1.69 -12.64 11.78
CA ASN A 13 -2.44 -11.41 11.49
C ASN A 13 -2.20 -10.32 12.56
N ASP A 14 -1.28 -10.57 13.49
CA ASP A 14 -1.00 -9.71 14.63
C ASP A 14 -0.14 -8.52 14.21
N LYS A 15 -0.55 -7.33 14.64
CA LYS A 15 0.18 -6.10 14.35
C LYS A 15 1.34 -5.94 15.34
N PRO A 16 2.55 -5.61 14.88
CA PRO A 16 3.64 -5.25 15.79
C PRO A 16 3.30 -3.96 16.56
N ASP A 17 3.98 -3.75 17.68
CA ASP A 17 3.86 -2.52 18.44
C ASP A 17 4.17 -1.29 17.58
N GLY A 18 3.35 -0.24 17.74
CA GLY A 18 3.51 1.00 16.98
C GLY A 18 3.19 0.88 15.47
N TYR A 19 2.46 -0.14 15.05
CA TYR A 19 2.05 -0.34 13.65
C TYR A 19 1.51 0.94 12.99
N LEU A 20 2.19 1.37 11.93
CA LEU A 20 1.98 2.69 11.33
C LEU A 20 0.63 2.85 10.64
N PHE A 21 0.07 1.76 10.13
CA PHE A 21 -1.10 1.80 9.25
C PHE A 21 -2.38 1.47 10.02
N ASP A 22 -3.50 2.11 9.66
CA ASP A 22 -4.80 1.82 10.27
C ASP A 22 -5.45 0.53 9.73
N ARG A 23 -4.92 0.00 8.61
CA ARG A 23 -5.39 -1.22 7.97
C ARG A 23 -4.96 -2.48 8.74
N ASN A 24 -5.44 -3.64 8.29
CA ASN A 24 -5.02 -4.94 8.81
C ASN A 24 -3.50 -5.16 8.63
N TYR A 25 -2.99 -6.16 9.33
CA TYR A 25 -1.60 -6.58 9.17
C TYR A 25 -1.31 -6.95 7.71
N SER A 26 -0.18 -6.47 7.20
CA SER A 26 0.46 -6.97 5.99
C SER A 26 1.96 -7.06 6.22
N THR A 27 2.63 -7.91 5.45
CA THR A 27 4.08 -8.08 5.51
C THR A 27 4.80 -6.76 5.28
N GLU A 28 4.37 -5.97 4.28
CA GLU A 28 4.92 -4.66 3.97
C GLU A 28 4.65 -3.69 5.11
N GLY A 29 3.43 -3.69 5.67
CA GLY A 29 3.07 -2.84 6.80
C GLY A 29 3.99 -3.09 8.01
N CYS A 30 4.30 -4.36 8.29
CA CYS A 30 5.24 -4.76 9.33
C CYS A 30 6.65 -4.26 9.04
N GLN A 31 7.17 -4.53 7.83
CA GLN A 31 8.50 -4.11 7.40
C GLN A 31 8.66 -2.59 7.48
N ARG A 32 7.69 -1.82 7.00
CA ARG A 32 7.71 -0.34 7.06
C ARG A 32 7.61 0.18 8.48
N THR A 33 6.84 -0.46 9.34
CA THR A 33 6.75 -0.10 10.77
C THR A 33 8.10 -0.25 11.44
N ARG A 34 8.79 -1.37 11.22
CA ARG A 34 10.09 -1.63 11.84
C ARG A 34 11.21 -0.80 11.24
N TYR A 35 11.19 -0.59 9.93
CA TYR A 35 12.06 0.37 9.25
C TYR A 35 11.95 1.76 9.89
N GLN A 36 10.74 2.25 10.13
CA GLN A 36 10.56 3.53 10.81
C GLN A 36 11.03 3.50 12.26
N ALA A 37 10.78 2.43 13.01
CA ALA A 37 11.30 2.30 14.37
C ALA A 37 12.83 2.38 14.40
N GLN A 38 13.51 1.74 13.45
CA GLN A 38 14.96 1.82 13.29
C GLN A 38 15.43 3.23 12.89
N MET A 39 14.74 3.87 11.94
CA MET A 39 15.03 5.25 11.52
C MET A 39 14.93 6.23 12.70
N VAL A 40 13.87 6.12 13.50
CA VAL A 40 13.67 6.96 14.69
C VAL A 40 14.72 6.68 15.76
N SER A 41 15.07 5.40 15.97
CA SER A 41 16.10 5.01 16.93
C SER A 41 17.49 5.53 16.56
N ASN A 42 17.88 5.41 15.29
CA ASN A 42 19.25 5.68 14.85
C ASN A 42 19.45 7.15 14.43
N CYS A 43 18.45 7.75 13.78
CA CYS A 43 18.54 9.09 13.20
C CYS A 43 17.71 10.14 13.94
N GLN A 44 16.92 9.75 14.94
CA GLN A 44 16.05 10.65 15.73
C GLN A 44 15.01 11.42 14.90
N CYS A 45 14.71 10.92 13.70
CA CYS A 45 13.72 11.44 12.77
C CYS A 45 12.98 10.28 12.11
N TYR A 46 11.84 10.54 11.47
CA TYR A 46 11.12 9.52 10.70
C TYR A 46 11.17 9.82 9.19
N ASP A 47 11.13 8.78 8.36
CA ASP A 47 11.07 8.93 6.90
C ASP A 47 9.71 9.52 6.47
N PRO A 48 9.68 10.69 5.82
CA PRO A 48 8.42 11.35 5.43
C PRO A 48 7.63 10.62 4.33
N HIS A 49 8.18 9.60 3.67
CA HIS A 49 7.43 8.78 2.70
C HIS A 49 6.36 7.89 3.35
N PHE A 50 6.49 7.61 4.65
CA PHE A 50 5.53 6.80 5.41
C PHE A 50 4.81 7.64 6.45
N PRO A 51 3.65 7.17 6.97
CA PRO A 51 2.96 7.83 8.06
C PRO A 51 3.87 8.06 9.27
N PRO A 52 3.64 9.12 10.06
CA PRO A 52 4.42 9.39 11.26
C PRO A 52 4.22 8.29 12.31
N PRO A 53 5.19 8.06 13.20
CA PRO A 53 5.06 7.12 14.31
C PRO A 53 3.86 7.49 15.20
N LYS A 54 2.95 6.54 15.45
CA LYS A 54 1.70 6.80 16.20
C LYS A 54 1.90 7.31 17.62
N ASN A 55 3.00 6.94 18.26
CA ASN A 55 3.26 7.22 19.68
C ASN A 55 4.30 8.33 19.89
N SER A 56 4.62 9.13 18.86
CA SER A 56 5.56 10.23 19.02
C SER A 56 5.10 11.49 18.27
N THR A 57 4.53 12.43 19.03
CA THR A 57 4.26 13.79 18.56
C THR A 57 5.52 14.65 18.49
N GLU A 58 6.61 14.20 19.12
CA GLU A 58 7.87 14.95 19.21
C GLU A 58 8.85 14.60 18.09
N THR A 59 8.76 13.40 17.50
CA THR A 59 9.63 12.99 16.41
C THR A 59 9.28 13.76 15.14
N LYS A 60 10.28 14.44 14.58
CA LYS A 60 10.15 15.24 13.35
C LYS A 60 10.48 14.40 12.11
N PRO A 61 9.96 14.78 10.93
CA PRO A 61 10.37 14.16 9.69
C PRO A 61 11.85 14.43 9.43
N CYS A 62 12.56 13.47 8.84
CA CYS A 62 13.93 13.66 8.41
C CYS A 62 14.01 14.76 7.34
N THR A 63 15.00 15.64 7.46
CA THR A 63 15.24 16.72 6.49
C THR A 63 16.62 16.59 5.87
N VAL A 64 16.79 17.17 4.68
CA VAL A 64 18.08 17.21 3.98
C VAL A 64 19.15 17.96 4.78
N LYS A 65 18.75 18.91 5.63
CA LYS A 65 19.69 19.75 6.39
C LYS A 65 20.22 19.06 7.65
N ASP A 66 19.37 18.29 8.32
CA ASP A 66 19.62 17.85 9.68
C ASP A 66 20.04 16.38 9.76
N ASN A 67 19.48 15.51 8.91
CA ASN A 67 19.58 14.05 9.08
C ASN A 67 19.88 13.28 7.78
N PHE A 68 20.28 13.96 6.70
CA PHE A 68 20.39 13.35 5.37
C PHE A 68 21.35 12.15 5.33
N ASP A 69 22.54 12.30 5.90
CA ASP A 69 23.56 11.23 5.85
C ASP A 69 23.10 9.98 6.62
N CYS A 70 22.46 10.17 7.77
CA CYS A 70 21.91 9.07 8.56
C CYS A 70 20.74 8.40 7.84
N TRP A 71 19.81 9.18 7.30
CA TRP A 71 18.68 8.66 6.53
C TRP A 71 19.18 7.89 5.29
N LEU A 72 20.19 8.38 4.59
CA LEU A 72 20.79 7.71 3.43
C LEU A 72 21.46 6.39 3.82
N GLN A 73 22.11 6.34 4.99
CA GLN A 73 22.69 5.10 5.49
C GLN A 73 21.59 4.08 5.83
N GLU A 74 20.59 4.47 6.63
CA GLU A 74 19.53 3.57 7.08
C GLU A 74 18.58 3.13 5.95
N SER A 75 18.30 4.00 4.98
CA SER A 75 17.47 3.66 3.81
C SER A 75 18.11 2.61 2.90
N ASN A 76 19.44 2.51 2.90
CA ASN A 76 20.18 1.51 2.12
C ASN A 76 20.37 0.18 2.85
N VAL A 77 20.01 0.09 4.13
CA VAL A 77 20.08 -1.16 4.89
C VAL A 77 18.86 -2.01 4.55
N THR A 78 19.08 -3.12 3.84
CA THR A 78 18.11 -4.20 3.75
C THR A 78 18.15 -5.01 5.02
N THR A 79 17.28 -4.68 5.98
CA THR A 79 17.01 -5.58 7.10
C THR A 79 16.23 -6.79 6.61
N SER A 80 16.86 -7.97 6.64
CA SER A 80 16.15 -9.25 6.54
C SER A 80 15.38 -9.46 7.84
N ASP A 81 14.19 -8.87 7.93
CA ASP A 81 13.41 -8.96 9.15
C ASP A 81 12.61 -10.26 9.19
N ASN A 82 13.23 -11.29 9.75
CA ASN A 82 12.63 -12.62 9.94
C ASN A 82 11.34 -12.59 10.80
N ALA A 83 11.04 -11.48 11.47
CA ALA A 83 9.85 -11.37 12.31
C ALA A 83 8.61 -10.85 11.57
N CYS A 84 8.76 -10.31 10.36
CA CYS A 84 7.60 -9.95 9.53
C CYS A 84 7.24 -11.13 8.62
N THR A 85 6.32 -11.98 9.08
CA THR A 85 5.84 -13.13 8.34
C THR A 85 4.61 -12.79 7.48
N GLN A 86 4.22 -13.70 6.59
CA GLN A 86 3.07 -13.48 5.72
C GLN A 86 1.75 -13.49 6.53
N PRO A 87 0.75 -12.68 6.15
CA PRO A 87 -0.57 -12.75 6.75
C PRO A 87 -1.21 -14.12 6.55
N CYS A 88 -2.01 -14.58 7.51
CA CYS A 88 -2.77 -15.82 7.33
C CYS A 88 -3.92 -15.64 6.34
N ASN A 89 -4.45 -14.42 6.21
CA ASN A 89 -5.50 -14.10 5.25
C ASN A 89 -5.03 -13.01 4.31
N GLU A 90 -4.93 -13.35 3.02
CA GLU A 90 -4.43 -12.45 1.99
C GLU A 90 -5.36 -12.47 0.77
N GLY A 91 -5.66 -11.28 0.25
CA GLY A 91 -6.34 -11.10 -1.04
C GLY A 91 -5.39 -10.44 -2.02
N VAL A 92 -5.12 -11.10 -3.15
CA VAL A 92 -4.29 -10.56 -4.24
C VAL A 92 -5.20 -10.22 -5.42
N TYR A 93 -4.96 -9.06 -6.03
CA TYR A 93 -5.64 -8.64 -7.26
C TYR A 93 -4.64 -8.71 -8.40
N ASP A 94 -4.92 -9.54 -9.40
CA ASP A 94 -4.18 -9.52 -10.65
C ASP A 94 -4.77 -8.44 -11.58
N VAL A 95 -3.92 -7.63 -12.18
CA VAL A 95 -4.33 -6.43 -12.92
C VAL A 95 -3.82 -6.51 -14.34
N THR A 96 -4.74 -6.56 -15.29
CA THR A 96 -4.44 -6.38 -16.71
C THR A 96 -4.77 -4.95 -17.13
N VAL A 97 -3.77 -4.22 -17.62
CA VAL A 97 -3.93 -2.82 -18.04
C VAL A 97 -4.03 -2.75 -19.57
N SER A 98 -5.07 -2.07 -20.06
CA SER A 98 -5.20 -1.67 -21.45
C SER A 98 -5.38 -0.16 -21.55
N SER A 99 -4.84 0.45 -22.60
CA SER A 99 -4.91 1.90 -22.80
C SER A 99 -5.40 2.23 -24.21
N ALA A 100 -6.17 3.32 -24.31
CA ALA A 100 -6.70 3.81 -25.58
C ALA A 100 -6.71 5.34 -25.58
N LYS A 101 -6.68 5.93 -26.78
CA LYS A 101 -6.75 7.38 -26.93
C LYS A 101 -8.13 7.88 -26.52
N TRP A 102 -8.16 8.64 -25.43
CA TRP A 102 -9.33 9.38 -24.96
C TRP A 102 -8.96 10.85 -24.77
N PRO A 103 -9.83 11.81 -25.11
CA PRO A 103 -11.10 11.64 -25.82
C PRO A 103 -10.91 11.43 -27.33
N SER A 104 -11.72 10.56 -27.94
CA SER A 104 -11.66 10.20 -29.37
C SER A 104 -12.17 11.29 -30.33
N GLY A 105 -12.59 12.46 -29.80
CA GLY A 105 -13.10 13.60 -30.57
C GLY A 105 -14.61 13.81 -30.46
N SER A 106 -15.34 12.89 -29.84
CA SER A 106 -16.77 13.08 -29.52
C SER A 106 -16.94 13.75 -28.16
N ILE A 107 -17.59 14.92 -28.14
CA ILE A 107 -17.90 15.67 -26.90
C ILE A 107 -18.87 14.91 -25.99
N LYS A 108 -19.65 13.96 -26.52
CA LYS A 108 -20.59 13.14 -25.72
C LYS A 108 -19.90 12.18 -24.74
N THR A 109 -18.63 11.85 -24.96
CA THR A 109 -17.83 10.94 -24.11
C THR A 109 -16.98 11.69 -23.08
N VAL A 110 -16.93 13.02 -23.18
CA VAL A 110 -16.35 13.87 -22.17
C VAL A 110 -17.46 14.11 -21.15
N GLY A 111 -17.23 13.85 -19.85
CA GLY A 111 -18.26 14.02 -18.81
C GLY A 111 -18.88 15.42 -18.80
N LYS A 112 -19.88 15.66 -17.93
CA LYS A 112 -20.50 16.99 -17.82
C LYS A 112 -19.41 18.04 -17.58
N CYS A 113 -19.20 18.92 -18.56
CA CYS A 113 -18.33 20.08 -18.39
C CYS A 113 -19.05 21.03 -17.43
N GLU A 114 -18.53 21.24 -16.23
CA GLU A 114 -19.07 22.29 -15.36
C GLU A 114 -18.82 23.65 -16.01
N GLU A 115 -19.89 24.33 -16.38
CA GLU A 115 -19.82 25.63 -17.02
C GLU A 115 -19.07 26.62 -16.11
N GLY A 116 -18.07 27.31 -16.67
CA GLY A 116 -17.31 28.34 -15.96
C GLY A 116 -16.04 27.87 -15.24
N MET A 117 -15.78 26.56 -15.11
CA MET A 117 -14.55 26.07 -14.44
C MET A 117 -13.25 26.29 -15.23
N TYR A 118 -13.35 26.57 -16.53
CA TYR A 118 -12.23 26.44 -17.46
C TYR A 118 -11.92 27.71 -18.27
N GLY A 119 -12.50 28.85 -17.89
CA GLY A 119 -12.24 30.15 -18.51
C GLY A 119 -12.54 30.16 -20.02
N ASN A 120 -11.57 30.61 -20.83
CA ASN A 120 -11.69 30.76 -22.28
C ASN A 120 -11.38 29.47 -23.09
N THR A 121 -10.99 28.39 -22.42
CA THR A 121 -10.57 27.16 -23.09
C THR A 121 -11.75 26.21 -23.26
N THR A 122 -11.87 25.59 -24.44
CA THR A 122 -12.90 24.58 -24.65
C THR A 122 -12.63 23.36 -23.77
N CYS A 123 -13.69 22.81 -23.18
CA CYS A 123 -13.64 21.61 -22.34
C CYS A 123 -12.87 20.45 -23.00
N LEU A 124 -13.09 20.22 -24.30
CA LEU A 124 -12.38 19.21 -25.09
C LEU A 124 -10.86 19.47 -25.15
N GLY A 125 -10.42 20.73 -25.19
CA GLY A 125 -9.00 21.09 -25.19
C GLY A 125 -8.30 20.69 -23.89
N ILE A 126 -8.95 20.93 -22.75
CA ILE A 126 -8.40 20.58 -21.43
C ILE A 126 -8.35 19.06 -21.23
N PHE A 127 -9.41 18.34 -21.57
CA PHE A 127 -9.40 16.88 -21.46
C PHE A 127 -8.40 16.23 -22.42
N LYS A 128 -8.10 16.84 -23.57
CA LYS A 128 -7.04 16.35 -24.47
C LYS A 128 -5.63 16.54 -23.92
N GLN A 129 -5.40 17.58 -23.12
CA GLN A 129 -4.06 17.91 -22.61
C GLN A 129 -3.80 17.30 -21.23
N ASN A 130 -4.81 17.32 -20.36
CA ASN A 130 -4.68 17.02 -18.93
C ASN A 130 -5.65 15.94 -18.44
N GLY A 131 -6.52 15.43 -19.32
CA GLY A 131 -7.54 14.46 -18.96
C GLY A 131 -7.01 13.03 -19.04
N ALA A 132 -7.37 12.22 -18.04
CA ALA A 132 -7.24 10.77 -18.07
C ALA A 132 -8.58 10.16 -17.66
N LEU A 133 -9.04 9.15 -18.41
CA LEU A 133 -10.16 8.32 -18.03
C LEU A 133 -9.62 6.98 -17.53
N VAL A 134 -9.94 6.63 -16.29
CA VAL A 134 -9.55 5.36 -15.67
C VAL A 134 -10.82 4.58 -15.38
N GLU A 135 -10.94 3.40 -15.99
CA GLU A 135 -12.04 2.48 -15.76
C GLU A 135 -11.51 1.25 -15.03
N VAL A 136 -12.07 0.97 -13.84
CA VAL A 136 -11.68 -0.17 -13.01
C VAL A 136 -12.87 -1.11 -12.92
N PHE A 137 -12.71 -2.33 -13.43
CA PHE A 137 -13.75 -3.35 -13.43
C PHE A 137 -13.15 -4.75 -13.26
N TYR A 138 -13.97 -5.70 -12.83
CA TYR A 138 -13.59 -7.11 -12.79
C TYR A 138 -13.81 -7.74 -14.16
N GLU A 139 -12.79 -8.42 -14.70
CA GLU A 139 -12.91 -9.13 -15.98
C GLU A 139 -13.96 -10.26 -15.89
N LYS A 140 -14.04 -10.93 -14.74
CA LYS A 140 -14.96 -12.03 -14.45
C LYS A 140 -15.52 -11.88 -13.04
N LEU A 141 -16.74 -12.37 -12.82
CA LEU A 141 -17.37 -12.40 -11.49
C LEU A 141 -16.86 -13.54 -10.59
N ASN A 142 -16.16 -14.51 -11.18
CA ASN A 142 -15.54 -15.60 -10.43
C ASN A 142 -14.19 -15.16 -9.88
N TYR A 143 -13.91 -15.50 -8.62
CA TYR A 143 -12.62 -15.32 -7.98
C TYR A 143 -12.09 -16.68 -7.51
N GLU A 144 -10.77 -16.80 -7.44
CA GLU A 144 -10.12 -18.02 -6.97
C GLU A 144 -9.78 -17.92 -5.48
N THR A 145 -10.08 -18.98 -4.74
CA THR A 145 -9.76 -19.12 -3.32
C THR A 145 -8.84 -20.31 -3.09
N MET A 146 -7.75 -20.09 -2.37
CA MET A 146 -6.84 -21.15 -1.89
C MET A 146 -6.93 -21.19 -0.37
N GLU A 147 -7.29 -22.33 0.20
CA GLU A 147 -7.46 -22.51 1.65
C GLU A 147 -6.66 -23.74 2.13
N GLU A 148 -5.88 -23.56 3.18
CA GLU A 148 -5.17 -24.65 3.87
C GLU A 148 -6.05 -25.25 4.97
N SER A 149 -6.10 -26.58 5.04
CA SER A 149 -6.80 -27.32 6.09
C SER A 149 -5.92 -28.41 6.68
N ALA A 150 -6.09 -28.69 7.98
CA ALA A 150 -5.29 -29.69 8.67
C ALA A 150 -5.66 -31.10 8.20
N SER A 151 -4.65 -31.91 7.88
CA SER A 151 -4.85 -33.30 7.44
C SER A 151 -5.49 -34.19 8.52
N TYR A 152 -5.18 -33.92 9.79
CA TYR A 152 -5.79 -34.56 10.94
C TYR A 152 -6.25 -33.48 11.92
N THR A 153 -7.54 -33.45 12.26
CA THR A 153 -8.05 -32.67 13.38
C THR A 153 -7.56 -33.32 14.67
N VAL A 154 -6.99 -32.54 15.60
CA VAL A 154 -6.50 -33.05 16.88
C VAL A 154 -7.61 -33.86 17.54
N GLY A 155 -7.41 -35.17 17.70
CA GLY A 155 -8.39 -36.05 18.33
C GLY A 155 -8.60 -35.59 19.78
N ASN A 156 -9.85 -35.36 20.16
CA ASN A 156 -10.24 -35.08 21.54
C ASN A 156 -9.59 -36.11 22.47
N LYS A 157 -8.68 -35.66 23.33
CA LYS A 157 -8.20 -36.40 24.49
C LYS A 157 -8.91 -35.89 25.73
#